data_AF-A0A948RT86-F1
#
_entry.id   AF-A0A948RT86-F1
#
_cell.length_a   1.000
_cell.length_b   1.000
_cell.length_c   1.000
_cell.angle_alpha   90.00
_cell.angle_beta   90.00
_cell.angle_gamma   90.00
#
_symmetry.space_group_name_H-M   'P 1'
#
loop_
_entity.id
_entity.type
_entity.pdbx_description
1 polymer ?
#
loop_
_entity_poly.entity_id
_entity_poly.type
_entity_poly.pdbx_seq_one_letter_code
_entity_poly.pdbx_strand_id
1 'polypeptide(L)'
;MELHRQQCQKCNSYNMRNLLVRVPSKPQAVFVRCAECNEFVARYKLSDYYHHGKGAESYMRSHGSGAADSGRRILKEFSKVVGDAEKEFAEVMEQFKKEGKAE
;
A
#
# COMPACT_ATOMS: atom_id res chain seq x y z
N MET A 1 -2.25 -13.34 12.74
CA MET A 1 -2.58 -12.40 11.66
C MET A 1 -3.81 -12.92 10.97
N GLU A 2 -4.84 -12.09 10.79
CA GLU A 2 -6.01 -12.45 10.00
C GLU A 2 -5.84 -11.86 8.60
N LEU A 3 -5.89 -12.71 7.56
CA LEU A 3 -5.76 -12.27 6.17
C LEU A 3 -7.09 -12.31 5.44
N HIS A 4 -7.48 -11.16 4.90
CA HIS A 4 -8.66 -11.04 4.05
C HIS A 4 -8.27 -10.55 2.65
N ARG A 5 -8.72 -11.29 1.63
CA ARG A 5 -8.61 -10.85 0.25
C ARG A 5 -9.88 -10.11 -0.14
N GLN A 6 -9.73 -8.85 -0.51
CA GLN A 6 -10.85 -7.99 -0.86
C GLN A 6 -11.59 -8.51 -2.10
N GLN A 7 -12.92 -8.54 -2.01
CA GLN A 7 -13.83 -9.01 -3.05
C GLN A 7 -14.79 -7.89 -3.48
N CYS A 8 -15.18 -7.88 -4.76
CA CYS A 8 -16.17 -6.95 -5.27
C CYS A 8 -17.56 -7.35 -4.77
N GLN A 9 -18.24 -6.47 -4.05
CA GLN A 9 -19.58 -6.72 -3.51
C GLN A 9 -20.67 -6.86 -4.58
N LYS A 10 -20.37 -6.47 -5.84
CA LYS A 10 -21.32 -6.50 -6.96
C LYS A 10 -21.18 -7.72 -7.85
N CYS A 11 -19.95 -8.13 -8.17
CA CYS A 11 -19.69 -9.23 -9.11
C CYS A 11 -18.88 -10.38 -8.52
N ASN A 12 -18.53 -10.31 -7.23
CA ASN A 12 -17.75 -11.32 -6.51
C ASN A 12 -16.33 -11.57 -7.07
N SER A 13 -15.86 -10.79 -8.04
CA SER A 13 -14.49 -10.86 -8.53
C SER A 13 -13.50 -10.39 -7.46
N TYR A 14 -12.31 -10.99 -7.46
CA TYR A 14 -11.15 -10.56 -6.66
C TYR A 14 -10.16 -9.70 -7.47
N ASN A 15 -10.44 -9.44 -8.75
CA ASN A 15 -9.60 -8.62 -9.61
C ASN A 15 -9.82 -7.13 -9.31
N MET A 16 -8.88 -6.53 -8.59
CA MET A 16 -8.95 -5.15 -8.10
C MET A 16 -7.87 -4.27 -8.73
N ARG A 17 -8.18 -2.99 -8.93
CA ARG A 17 -7.23 -1.95 -9.33
C ARG A 17 -7.19 -0.85 -8.28
N ASN A 18 -5.99 -0.58 -7.79
CA ASN A 18 -5.74 0.52 -6.86
C ASN A 18 -5.46 1.81 -7.64
N LEU A 19 -6.22 2.86 -7.36
CA LEU A 19 -6.06 4.20 -7.94
C LEU A 19 -5.48 5.13 -6.87
N LEU A 20 -4.21 5.49 -7.03
CA LEU A 20 -3.50 6.35 -6.08
C LEU A 20 -3.80 7.83 -6.35
N VAL A 21 -4.35 8.51 -5.36
CA VAL A 21 -4.72 9.93 -5.45
C VAL A 21 -3.83 10.75 -4.50
N ARG A 22 -3.11 11.71 -5.09
CA ARG A 22 -2.26 12.67 -4.39
C ARG A 22 -2.80 14.07 -4.62
N VAL A 23 -3.16 14.75 -3.54
CA VAL A 23 -3.58 16.16 -3.59
C VAL A 23 -2.65 16.93 -2.66
N PRO A 24 -2.04 18.03 -3.11
CA PRO A 24 -1.22 18.87 -2.23
C PRO A 24 -1.96 19.20 -0.93
N SER A 25 -1.26 19.09 0.20
CA SER A 25 -1.79 19.39 1.53
C SER A 25 -2.97 18.52 2.00
N LYS A 26 -3.23 17.37 1.36
CA LYS A 26 -4.19 16.36 1.85
C LYS A 26 -3.51 15.00 2.02
N PRO A 27 -3.95 14.17 2.98
CA PRO A 27 -3.48 12.79 3.08
C PRO A 27 -3.70 12.04 1.77
N GLN A 28 -2.69 11.26 1.37
CA GLN A 28 -2.78 10.40 0.19
C GLN A 28 -3.94 9.41 0.36
N ALA A 29 -4.65 9.11 -0.72
CA ALA A 29 -5.74 8.16 -0.70
C ALA A 29 -5.58 7.11 -1.80
N VAL A 30 -6.09 5.91 -1.54
CA VAL A 30 -6.24 4.85 -2.55
C VAL A 30 -7.72 4.60 -2.73
N PHE A 31 -8.19 4.66 -3.96
CA PHE A 31 -9.51 4.19 -4.34
C PHE A 31 -9.37 2.84 -5.02
N VAL A 32 -10.07 1.83 -4.51
CA VAL A 32 -10.07 0.49 -5.08
C VAL A 32 -11.26 0.36 -6.02
N ARG A 33 -10.98 -0.01 -7.26
CA ARG A 33 -12.00 -0.26 -8.28
C ARG A 33 -11.93 -1.72 -8.73
N CYS A 34 -13.07 -2.38 -8.89
CA CYS A 34 -13.11 -3.71 -9.49
C CYS A 34 -12.69 -3.62 -10.97
N ALA A 35 -11.77 -4.47 -11.41
CA ALA A 35 -11.29 -4.48 -12.79
C ALA A 35 -12.33 -5.06 -13.78
N GLU A 36 -13.23 -5.92 -13.30
CA GLU A 36 -14.23 -6.60 -14.13
C GLU A 36 -15.47 -5.73 -14.39
N CYS A 37 -16.07 -5.18 -13.32
CA CYS A 37 -17.34 -4.45 -13.43
C CYS A 37 -17.21 -2.93 -13.18
N ASN A 38 -15.99 -2.43 -12.96
CA ASN A 38 -15.68 -1.01 -12.68
C ASN A 38 -16.31 -0.43 -11.40
N GLU A 39 -16.90 -1.26 -10.54
CA GLU A 39 -17.52 -0.83 -9.29
C GLU A 39 -16.48 -0.26 -8.31
N PHE A 40 -16.88 0.75 -7.54
CA PHE A 40 -16.08 1.28 -6.43
C PHE A 40 -16.16 0.33 -5.22
N VAL A 41 -15.02 -0.14 -4.72
CA VAL A 41 -14.97 -1.22 -3.72
C VAL A 41 -14.54 -0.72 -2.36
N ALA A 42 -13.51 0.12 -2.28
CA ALA A 42 -13.07 0.70 -1.01
C ALA A 42 -12.26 1.98 -1.20
N ARG A 43 -12.10 2.73 -0.12
CA ARG A 43 -11.16 3.84 -0.02
C ARG A 43 -10.30 3.70 1.22
N TYR A 44 -9.00 3.87 1.05
CA TYR A 44 -8.02 3.99 2.14
C TYR A 44 -7.47 5.41 2.18
N LYS A 45 -7.25 5.94 3.39
CA LYS A 45 -6.39 7.10 3.62
C LYS A 45 -5.06 6.57 4.14
N LEU A 46 -3.96 6.93 3.49
CA LEU A 46 -2.64 6.42 3.81
C LEU A 46 -1.95 7.36 4.81
N SER A 47 -1.44 6.78 5.89
CA SER A 47 -0.51 7.43 6.82
C SER A 47 0.94 7.27 6.38
N ASP A 48 1.26 6.15 5.72
CA ASP A 48 2.55 5.78 5.17
C ASP A 48 2.33 5.09 3.81
N TYR A 49 3.26 5.27 2.88
CA TYR A 49 3.26 4.62 1.59
C TYR A 49 4.68 4.34 1.09
N TYR A 50 5.03 3.06 1.12
CA TYR A 50 6.20 2.50 0.45
C TYR A 50 5.82 1.94 -0.92
N HIS A 51 6.53 2.37 -1.95
CA HIS A 51 6.43 1.78 -3.28
C HIS A 51 7.70 0.99 -3.54
N HIS A 52 7.59 -0.35 -3.50
CA HIS A 52 8.70 -1.23 -3.80
C HIS A 52 9.32 -0.92 -5.18
N GLY A 53 10.66 -0.88 -5.24
CA GLY A 53 11.40 -0.47 -6.43
C GLY A 53 11.48 1.04 -6.69
N LYS A 54 10.86 1.90 -5.86
CA LYS A 54 11.08 3.35 -5.89
C LYS A 54 12.04 3.77 -4.77
N GLY A 55 12.90 4.75 -5.08
CA GLY A 55 13.88 5.26 -4.13
C GLY A 55 13.30 6.18 -3.05
N ALA A 56 14.17 6.59 -2.12
CA ALA A 56 13.84 7.42 -0.96
C ALA A 56 13.11 8.73 -1.32
N GLU A 57 13.38 9.31 -2.49
CA GLU A 57 12.68 10.52 -2.95
C GLU A 57 11.17 10.28 -3.12
N SER A 58 10.77 9.14 -3.68
CA SER A 58 9.36 8.80 -3.81
C SER A 58 8.70 8.61 -2.44
N TYR A 59 9.44 8.06 -1.48
CA TYR A 59 8.99 7.87 -0.10
C TYR A 59 8.84 9.21 0.64
N MET A 60 9.75 10.16 0.42
CA MET A 60 9.61 11.52 0.97
C MET A 60 8.35 12.23 0.46
N ARG A 61 8.08 12.11 -0.84
CA ARG A 61 6.92 12.75 -1.47
C ARG A 61 5.59 12.20 -0.94
N SER A 62 5.54 10.95 -0.46
CA SER A 62 4.30 10.38 0.10
C SER A 62 4.01 10.82 1.53
N HIS A 63 5.03 11.18 2.31
CA HIS A 63 4.88 11.57 3.72
C HIS A 63 4.54 13.04 3.94
N GLY A 64 4.59 13.85 2.88
CA GLY A 64 4.49 15.30 2.99
C GLY A 64 5.75 15.85 3.66
N SER A 65 6.38 16.85 3.03
CA SER A 65 7.53 17.55 3.60
C SER A 65 7.10 18.40 4.80
N GLY A 66 6.83 17.75 5.94
CA GLY A 66 6.80 18.39 7.25
C GLY A 66 8.23 18.83 7.57
N ALA A 67 8.46 20.13 7.54
CA ALA A 67 9.75 20.74 7.79
C ALA A 67 10.29 20.35 9.19
N ALA A 68 11.25 19.42 9.26
CA ALA A 68 12.25 19.29 10.34
C ALA A 68 13.14 18.05 10.23
N ASP A 69 12.81 17.05 9.39
CA ASP A 69 13.62 15.82 9.37
C ASP A 69 14.85 15.92 8.48
N SER A 70 16.02 15.77 9.10
CA SER A 70 17.29 15.70 8.38
C SER A 70 17.22 14.58 7.33
N GLY A 71 17.67 14.84 6.11
CA GLY A 71 17.64 13.82 5.03
C GLY A 71 18.31 12.50 5.41
N ARG A 72 19.28 12.51 6.34
CA ARG A 72 19.88 11.30 6.92
C ARG A 72 18.88 10.45 7.70
N ARG A 73 18.00 11.06 8.48
CA ARG A 73 16.94 10.35 9.23
C ARG A 73 15.97 9.69 8.26
N ILE A 74 15.53 10.40 7.24
CA ILE A 74 14.64 9.88 6.20
C ILE A 74 15.28 8.69 5.47
N LEU A 75 16.57 8.78 5.10
CA LEU A 75 17.27 7.66 4.46
C LEU A 75 17.36 6.43 5.36
N LYS A 76 17.57 6.63 6.66
CA LYS A 76 17.57 5.55 7.64
C LYS A 76 16.18 4.92 7.78
N GLU A 77 15.14 5.74 7.87
CA GLU A 77 13.74 5.28 7.91
C GLU A 77 13.37 4.52 6.64
N PHE A 78 13.69 5.05 5.47
CA PHE A 78 13.46 4.38 4.19
C PHE A 78 14.15 3.02 4.12
N SER A 79 15.43 2.95 4.49
CA SER A 79 16.18 1.68 4.48
C SER A 79 15.57 0.64 5.40
N LYS A 80 15.07 1.06 6.57
CA LYS A 80 14.36 0.20 7.49
C LYS A 80 13.03 -0.28 6.88
N VAL A 81 12.23 0.63 6.34
CA VAL A 81 10.93 0.32 5.71
C VAL A 81 11.08 -0.65 4.54
N VAL A 82 12.14 -0.53 3.74
CA VAL A 82 12.43 -1.48 2.66
C VAL A 82 12.60 -2.91 3.21
N GLY A 83 13.46 -3.08 4.21
CA GLY A 83 13.72 -4.40 4.80
C GLY A 83 12.51 -4.98 5.52
N ASP A 84 11.79 -4.14 6.28
CA ASP A 84 10.60 -4.55 7.01
C ASP A 84 9.49 -4.97 6.03
N ALA A 85 9.23 -4.17 4.99
CA ALA A 85 8.16 -4.45 4.02
C ALA A 85 8.39 -5.73 3.21
N GLU A 86 9.63 -6.03 2.81
CA GLU A 86 9.95 -7.27 2.08
C GLU A 86 9.73 -8.51 2.95
N LYS A 87 10.17 -8.43 4.22
CA LYS A 87 9.97 -9.50 5.20
C LYS A 87 8.49 -9.70 5.50
N GLU A 88 7.76 -8.63 5.80
CA GLU A 88 6.33 -8.67 6.07
C GLU A 88 5.54 -9.23 4.88
N PHE A 89 5.90 -8.85 3.66
CA PHE A 89 5.27 -9.40 2.46
C PHE A 89 5.48 -10.91 2.37
N ALA A 90 6.70 -11.41 2.60
CA ALA A 90 6.98 -12.85 2.60
C ALA A 90 6.14 -13.59 3.66
N GLU A 91 6.02 -13.03 4.88
CA GLU A 91 5.21 -13.60 5.95
C GLU A 91 3.71 -13.65 5.59
N VAL A 92 3.18 -12.59 4.97
CA VAL A 92 1.81 -12.54 4.46
C VAL A 92 1.57 -13.60 3.40
N MET A 93 2.49 -13.79 2.46
CA MET A 93 2.36 -14.80 1.41
C MET A 93 2.39 -16.23 1.95
N GLU A 94 3.25 -16.51 2.92
CA GLU A 94 3.26 -17.82 3.59
C GLU A 94 1.97 -18.10 4.36
N GLN A 95 1.40 -17.08 5.00
CA GLN A 95 0.11 -17.22 5.68
C GLN A 95 -1.04 -17.44 4.68
N PHE A 96 -1.04 -16.76 3.52
CA PHE A 96 -2.01 -17.00 2.44
C PHE A 96 -1.97 -18.47 1.97
N LYS A 97 -0.78 -19.05 1.81
CA LYS A 97 -0.62 -20.46 1.44
C LYS A 97 -1.19 -21.39 2.51
N LYS A 98 -0.88 -21.15 3.79
CA LYS A 98 -1.37 -21.96 4.91
C LYS A 98 -2.90 -21.96 5.03
N GLU A 99 -3.53 -20.83 4.72
CA GLU A 99 -4.99 -20.68 4.74
C GLU A 99 -5.69 -21.18 3.46
N GLY A 100 -4.95 -21.69 2.47
CA GLY A 100 -5.52 -22.11 1.19
C GLY A 100 -6.10 -20.94 0.37
N LYS A 101 -5.62 -19.73 0.63
CA LYS A 101 -6.07 -18.47 0.01
C LYS A 101 -5.03 -17.89 -0.97
N ALA A 102 -3.89 -18.57 -1.13
CA ALA A 102 -2.93 -18.27 -2.18
C ALA A 102 -3.58 -18.60 -3.54
N GLU A 103 -3.49 -17.66 -4.49
CA GLU A 103 -3.95 -17.86 -5.86
C GLU A 103 -3.14 -18.92 -6.60
#